data_AF-A0AAQ4DUR5-F1
#
_entry.id   AF-A0AAQ4DUR5-F1
#
_cell.length_a   1.000
_cell.length_b   1.000
_cell.length_c   1.000
_cell.angle_alpha   90.00
_cell.angle_beta   90.00
_cell.angle_gamma   90.00
#
_symmetry.space_group_name_H-M   'P 1'
#
loop_
_entity.id
_entity.type
_entity.pdbx_description
1 polymer ?
#
loop_
_entity_poly.entity_id
_entity_poly.type
_entity_poly.pdbx_seq_one_letter_code
_entity_poly.pdbx_strand_id
1 'polypeptide(L)'
;MGVTVFRPHLDFNKTCREKDVLPVSLRLKRPVTTPEGLRLVSKPEQRLLCARIHERHSVRKKELDLFFTCRQLEHRMPKLFPCVQAFADESAAILANKRLTSGKKLVALQKSKQKPDPQSSGFIKNISSRHLTRHQSSVLAKGLGFNMSSVPGLPKLVAAVEDA
;
A
#
# COMPACT_ATOMS: atom_id res chain seq x y z
N MET A 1 -4.08 -14.81 17.60
CA MET A 1 -5.37 -14.24 17.12
C MET A 1 -5.56 -14.59 15.63
N GLY A 2 -5.80 -15.85 15.28
CA GLY A 2 -5.88 -16.27 13.88
C GLY A 2 -6.81 -17.46 13.70
N VAL A 3 -7.44 -17.58 12.55
CA VAL A 3 -8.43 -18.60 12.15
C VAL A 3 -9.87 -18.41 12.66
N THR A 4 -10.14 -18.11 13.94
CA THR A 4 -11.54 -18.09 14.45
C THR A 4 -12.39 -16.95 13.91
N VAL A 5 -11.80 -15.78 13.67
CA VAL A 5 -12.50 -14.57 13.15
C VAL A 5 -12.83 -14.70 11.65
N PHE A 6 -12.23 -15.66 10.94
CA PHE A 6 -12.31 -15.72 9.47
C PHE A 6 -13.37 -16.67 8.90
N ARG A 7 -13.83 -17.65 9.69
CA ARG A 7 -14.94 -18.55 9.27
C ARG A 7 -16.25 -17.78 8.99
N PRO A 8 -16.70 -16.86 9.86
CA PRO A 8 -17.94 -16.11 9.62
C PRO A 8 -17.92 -15.31 8.32
N HIS A 9 -16.78 -14.71 7.96
CA HIS A 9 -16.66 -13.93 6.73
C HIS A 9 -16.65 -14.77 5.45
N LEU A 10 -16.07 -15.97 5.47
CA LEU A 10 -16.11 -16.86 4.33
C LEU A 10 -17.53 -17.37 4.09
N ASP A 11 -18.20 -17.79 5.15
CA ASP A 11 -19.57 -18.32 5.08
C ASP A 11 -20.57 -17.22 4.68
N PHE A 12 -20.37 -16.00 5.20
CA PHE A 12 -21.10 -14.81 4.76
C PHE A 12 -20.91 -14.55 3.26
N ASN A 13 -19.66 -14.50 2.77
CA ASN A 13 -19.40 -14.24 1.36
C ASN A 13 -19.93 -15.36 0.44
N LYS A 14 -19.90 -16.61 0.88
CA LYS A 14 -20.52 -17.73 0.16
C LYS A 14 -22.04 -17.58 0.07
N THR A 15 -22.68 -17.28 1.20
CA THR A 15 -24.12 -17.00 1.25
C THR A 15 -24.49 -15.84 0.33
N CYS A 16 -23.70 -14.77 0.34
CA CYS A 16 -23.85 -13.63 -0.58
C CYS A 16 -23.80 -14.07 -2.05
N ARG A 17 -22.83 -14.90 -2.42
CA ARG A 17 -22.71 -15.43 -3.78
C ARG A 17 -23.89 -16.31 -4.17
N GLU A 18 -24.35 -17.17 -3.26
CA GLU A 18 -25.48 -18.08 -3.49
C GLU A 18 -26.81 -17.32 -3.66
N LYS A 19 -26.99 -16.22 -2.92
CA LYS A 19 -28.16 -15.35 -3.03
C LYS A 19 -28.05 -14.28 -4.13
N ASP A 20 -26.95 -14.27 -4.88
CA ASP A 20 -26.61 -13.22 -5.85
C ASP A 20 -26.67 -11.79 -5.26
N VAL A 21 -26.26 -11.64 -4.00
CA VAL A 21 -26.22 -10.35 -3.28
C VAL A 21 -24.77 -9.94 -3.03
N LEU A 22 -24.42 -8.72 -3.44
CA LEU A 22 -23.09 -8.18 -3.20
C LEU A 22 -22.98 -7.47 -1.85
N PRO A 23 -22.01 -7.85 -0.98
CA PRO A 23 -21.79 -7.17 0.28
C PRO A 23 -21.27 -5.75 0.09
N VAL A 24 -21.67 -4.84 0.98
CA VAL A 24 -21.34 -3.40 0.89
C VAL A 24 -19.83 -3.15 0.84
N SER A 25 -19.05 -3.95 1.55
CA SER A 25 -17.59 -3.85 1.58
C SER A 25 -16.90 -4.18 0.25
N LEU A 26 -17.59 -4.85 -0.68
CA LEU A 26 -17.06 -5.20 -2.00
C LEU A 26 -17.71 -4.39 -3.14
N ARG A 27 -18.60 -3.45 -2.81
CA ARG A 27 -19.21 -2.55 -3.80
C ARG A 27 -18.15 -1.60 -4.34
N LEU A 28 -18.02 -1.55 -5.66
CA LEU A 28 -17.14 -0.61 -6.32
C LEU A 28 -17.83 0.74 -6.43
N LYS A 29 -17.03 1.81 -6.39
CA LYS A 29 -17.56 3.16 -6.59
C LYS A 29 -18.09 3.26 -8.02
N ARG A 30 -19.35 3.64 -8.15
CA ARG A 30 -20.01 3.77 -9.45
C ARG A 30 -19.52 5.04 -10.14
N PRO A 31 -18.97 4.95 -11.36
CA PRO A 31 -18.52 6.12 -12.09
C PRO A 31 -19.70 6.93 -12.65
N VAL A 32 -20.79 6.25 -13.04
CA VAL A 32 -22.00 6.86 -13.62
C VAL A 32 -23.24 6.10 -13.14
N THR A 33 -24.34 6.80 -12.86
CA THR A 33 -25.61 6.24 -12.37
C THR A 33 -26.52 5.68 -13.47
N THR A 34 -26.06 5.62 -14.72
CA THR A 34 -26.81 5.05 -15.85
C THR A 34 -26.89 3.53 -15.74
N PRO A 35 -27.91 2.89 -16.35
CA PRO A 35 -28.04 1.42 -16.37
C PRO A 35 -26.81 0.73 -17.01
N GLU A 36 -26.19 1.36 -18.01
CA GLU A 36 -24.95 0.86 -18.62
C GLU A 36 -23.75 0.97 -17.67
N GLY A 37 -23.67 2.05 -16.88
CA GLY A 37 -22.68 2.19 -15.82
C GLY A 37 -22.82 1.10 -14.74
N LEU A 38 -24.06 0.73 -14.39
CA LEU A 38 -24.34 -0.37 -13.46
C LEU A 38 -23.91 -1.72 -14.04
N ARG A 39 -24.21 -1.98 -15.31
CA ARG A 39 -23.78 -3.20 -16.01
C ARG A 39 -22.27 -3.35 -16.04
N LEU A 40 -21.55 -2.26 -16.31
CA LEU A 40 -20.10 -2.25 -16.36
C LEU A 40 -19.46 -2.69 -15.03
N VAL A 41 -20.03 -2.26 -13.90
CA VAL A 41 -19.50 -2.50 -12.56
C VAL A 41 -19.91 -3.86 -11.98
N SER A 42 -21.07 -4.38 -12.37
CA SER A 42 -21.63 -5.64 -11.86
C SER A 42 -20.69 -6.86 -12.01
N LYS A 43 -20.07 -7.04 -13.19
CA LYS A 43 -19.15 -8.16 -13.45
C LYS A 43 -17.86 -8.07 -12.61
N PRO A 44 -17.14 -6.94 -12.57
CA PRO A 44 -16.01 -6.74 -11.66
C PRO A 44 -16.36 -6.99 -10.19
N GLU A 45 -17.51 -6.51 -9.72
CA GLU A 45 -17.98 -6.72 -8.35
C GLU A 45 -18.15 -8.21 -8.02
N GLN A 46 -18.80 -8.97 -8.90
CA GLN A 46 -18.97 -10.41 -8.71
C GLN A 46 -17.63 -11.14 -8.75
N ARG A 47 -16.72 -10.74 -9.64
CA ARG A 47 -15.35 -11.27 -9.70
C ARG A 47 -14.59 -11.00 -8.41
N LEU A 48 -14.76 -9.83 -7.81
CA LEU A 48 -14.14 -9.47 -6.53
C LEU A 48 -14.66 -10.37 -5.40
N LEU A 49 -15.98 -10.63 -5.35
CA LEU A 49 -16.57 -11.57 -4.40
C LEU A 49 -15.98 -12.98 -4.54
N CYS A 50 -15.91 -13.49 -5.77
CA CYS A 50 -15.30 -14.80 -6.06
C CYS A 50 -13.82 -14.85 -5.68
N ALA A 51 -13.05 -13.81 -6.02
CA ALA A 51 -11.64 -13.70 -5.65
C ALA A 51 -11.47 -13.70 -4.13
N ARG A 52 -12.33 -13.00 -3.39
CA ARG A 52 -12.29 -12.95 -1.93
C ARG A 52 -12.59 -14.31 -1.30
N ILE A 53 -13.54 -15.06 -1.84
CA ILE A 53 -13.83 -16.44 -1.41
C ILE A 53 -12.62 -17.34 -1.68
N HIS A 54 -12.04 -17.24 -2.87
CA HIS A 54 -10.89 -18.05 -3.27
C HIS A 54 -9.64 -17.77 -2.42
N GLU A 55 -9.30 -16.50 -2.20
CA GLU A 55 -8.19 -16.07 -1.34
C GLU A 55 -8.30 -16.71 0.04
N ARG A 56 -9.50 -16.68 0.64
CA ARG A 56 -9.75 -17.27 1.96
C ARG A 56 -9.59 -18.79 1.97
N HIS A 57 -10.05 -19.47 0.92
CA HIS A 57 -9.81 -20.91 0.76
C HIS A 57 -8.32 -21.23 0.63
N SER A 58 -7.58 -20.44 -0.16
CA SER A 58 -6.14 -20.61 -0.37
C SER A 58 -5.35 -20.40 0.93
N VAL A 59 -5.68 -19.37 1.72
CA VAL A 59 -5.07 -19.12 3.03
C VAL A 59 -5.33 -20.29 3.98
N ARG A 60 -6.59 -20.74 4.10
CA ARG A 60 -6.94 -21.88 4.96
C ARG A 60 -6.19 -23.15 4.57
N LYS A 61 -6.04 -23.41 3.28
CA LYS A 61 -5.26 -24.57 2.79
C LYS A 61 -3.80 -24.46 3.25
N LYS A 62 -3.16 -23.31 3.03
CA LYS A 62 -1.78 -23.07 3.46
C LYS A 62 -1.59 -23.18 4.97
N GLU A 63 -2.55 -22.71 5.77
CA GLU A 63 -2.52 -22.87 7.23
C GLU A 63 -2.55 -24.35 7.64
N LEU A 64 -3.39 -25.16 6.99
CA LEU A 64 -3.45 -26.60 7.24
C LEU A 64 -2.16 -27.30 6.78
N ASP A 65 -1.68 -26.99 5.58
CA ASP A 65 -0.44 -27.57 5.04
C ASP A 65 0.75 -27.25 5.95
N LEU A 66 0.84 -26.01 6.45
CA LEU A 66 1.86 -25.60 7.42
C LEU A 66 1.72 -26.36 8.73
N PHE A 67 0.50 -26.51 9.27
CA PHE A 67 0.26 -27.28 10.49
C PHE A 67 0.74 -28.73 10.34
N PHE A 68 0.36 -29.42 9.26
CA PHE A 68 0.78 -30.79 9.02
C PHE A 68 2.29 -30.90 8.82
N THR A 69 2.90 -29.96 8.11
CA THR A 69 4.35 -29.92 7.89
C THR A 69 5.10 -29.74 9.22
N CYS A 70 4.65 -28.83 10.08
CA CYS A 70 5.22 -28.64 11.41
C CYS A 70 5.12 -29.91 12.25
N ARG A 71 3.97 -30.60 12.25
CA ARG A 71 3.81 -31.87 12.98
C ARG A 71 4.71 -32.97 12.44
N GLN A 72 4.89 -33.06 11.13
CA GLN A 72 5.81 -34.04 10.53
C GLN A 72 7.27 -33.74 10.92
N LEU A 73 7.68 -32.47 10.93
CA LEU A 73 9.02 -32.06 11.33
C LEU A 73 9.28 -32.30 12.83
N GLU A 74 8.31 -31.98 13.68
CA GLU A 74 8.34 -32.25 15.12
C GLU A 74 8.53 -33.75 15.39
N HIS A 75 7.80 -34.61 14.66
CA HIS A 75 7.94 -36.05 14.80
C HIS A 75 9.28 -36.59 14.30
N ARG A 76 9.79 -36.09 13.16
CA ARG A 76 11.06 -36.55 12.58
C ARG A 76 12.29 -36.05 13.34
N MET A 77 12.23 -34.86 13.93
CA MET A 77 13.38 -34.21 14.58
C MET A 77 12.97 -33.52 15.90
N PRO A 78 12.48 -34.27 16.90
CA PRO A 78 11.89 -33.68 18.11
C PRO A 78 12.87 -32.84 18.92
N LYS A 79 14.17 -33.19 18.92
CA LYS A 79 15.21 -32.47 19.66
C LYS A 79 15.62 -31.15 18.99
N LEU A 80 15.57 -31.08 17.67
CA LEU A 80 16.03 -29.92 16.88
C LEU A 80 14.88 -29.00 16.47
N PHE A 81 13.66 -29.51 16.43
CA PHE A 81 12.47 -28.75 16.03
C PHE A 81 12.29 -27.45 16.83
N PRO A 82 12.47 -27.41 18.18
CA PRO A 82 12.40 -26.15 18.92
C PRO A 82 13.39 -25.09 18.43
N CYS A 83 14.62 -25.48 18.08
CA CYS A 83 15.63 -24.56 17.55
C CYS A 83 15.25 -24.05 16.17
N VAL A 84 14.75 -24.92 15.29
CA VAL A 84 14.28 -24.55 13.95
C VAL A 84 13.08 -23.61 14.04
N GLN A 85 12.16 -23.87 14.96
CA GLN A 85 10.99 -23.03 15.21
C GLN A 85 11.41 -21.64 15.72
N ALA A 86 12.32 -21.57 16.71
CA ALA A 86 12.83 -20.31 17.23
C ALA A 86 13.53 -19.48 16.13
N PHE A 87 14.35 -20.12 15.28
CA PHE A 87 14.98 -19.45 14.15
C PHE A 87 13.97 -18.93 13.12
N ALA A 88 12.92 -19.71 12.83
CA ALA A 88 11.85 -19.30 11.94
C ALA A 88 11.07 -18.09 12.50
N ASP A 89 10.78 -18.09 13.81
CA ASP A 89 10.09 -17.00 14.49
C ASP A 89 10.93 -15.71 14.50
N GLU A 90 12.24 -15.82 14.76
CA GLU A 90 13.18 -14.70 14.68
C GLU A 90 13.25 -14.12 13.25
N SER A 91 13.39 -15.00 12.26
CA SER A 91 13.40 -14.60 10.85
C SER A 91 12.10 -13.91 10.44
N ALA A 92 10.96 -14.41 10.92
CA ALA A 92 9.65 -13.81 10.69
C ALA A 92 9.54 -12.43 11.34
N ALA A 93 10.06 -12.25 12.56
CA ALA A 93 10.08 -10.96 13.26
C ALA A 93 10.95 -9.93 12.52
N ILE A 94 12.14 -10.32 12.04
CA ILE A 94 13.01 -9.47 11.24
C ILE A 94 12.29 -9.02 9.95
N LEU A 95 11.63 -9.95 9.26
CA LEU A 95 10.88 -9.63 8.04
C LEU A 95 9.69 -8.69 8.33
N ALA A 96 8.98 -8.90 9.43
CA ALA A 96 7.88 -8.03 9.85
C ALA A 96 8.38 -6.59 10.11
N ASN A 97 9.52 -6.44 10.77
CA ASN A 97 10.16 -5.14 10.99
C ASN A 97 10.60 -4.47 9.67
N LYS A 98 11.17 -5.24 8.73
CA LYS A 98 11.48 -4.75 7.37
C LYS A 98 10.23 -4.27 6.63
N ARG A 99 9.10 -4.97 6.77
CA ARG A 99 7.82 -4.53 6.19
C ARG A 99 7.33 -3.22 6.81
N LEU A 100 7.38 -3.08 8.13
CA LEU A 100 6.99 -1.84 8.82
C LEU A 100 7.85 -0.65 8.38
N THR A 101 9.17 -0.83 8.30
CA THR A 101 10.09 0.22 7.84
C THR A 101 9.85 0.59 6.37
N SER A 102 9.60 -0.39 5.50
CA SER A 102 9.23 -0.13 4.10
C SER A 102 7.92 0.65 3.98
N GLY A 103 6.92 0.36 4.83
CA GLY A 103 5.67 1.10 4.90
C GLY A 103 5.90 2.56 5.34
N LYS A 104 6.76 2.80 6.33
CA LYS A 104 7.14 4.16 6.75
C LYS A 104 7.83 4.94 5.62
N LYS A 105 8.75 4.29 4.89
CA LYS A 105 9.41 4.89 3.71
C LYS A 105 8.40 5.25 2.63
N LEU A 106 7.44 4.39 2.34
CA LEU A 106 6.38 4.66 1.37
C LEU A 106 5.52 5.85 1.78
N VAL A 107 5.11 5.94 3.06
CA VAL A 107 4.35 7.09 3.58
C VAL A 107 5.18 8.39 3.49
N ALA A 108 6.48 8.34 3.78
CA ALA A 108 7.37 9.50 3.64
C ALA A 108 7.46 9.98 2.18
N LEU A 109 7.57 9.05 1.22
CA LEU A 109 7.56 9.37 -0.21
C LEU A 109 6.22 9.95 -0.68
N GLN A 110 5.09 9.45 -0.16
CA GLN A 110 3.77 10.00 -0.46
C GLN A 110 3.61 11.44 0.07
N LYS A 111 4.12 11.72 1.28
CA LYS A 111 4.13 13.08 1.84
C LYS A 111 5.02 14.03 1.03
N SER A 112 6.17 13.54 0.53
CA SER A 112 7.04 14.33 -0.34
C SER A 112 6.41 14.66 -1.70
N LYS A 113 5.40 13.90 -2.16
CA LYS A 113 4.66 14.17 -3.40
C LYS A 113 3.45 15.08 -3.21
N GLN A 114 2.99 15.29 -1.97
CA GLN A 114 2.01 16.34 -1.70
C GLN A 114 2.73 17.68 -1.94
N LYS A 115 2.23 18.45 -2.92
CA LYS A 115 2.78 19.78 -3.24
C LYS A 115 2.92 20.58 -1.94
N PRO A 116 4.05 21.29 -1.72
CA PRO A 116 4.11 22.25 -0.64
C PRO A 116 2.95 23.22 -0.81
N ASP A 117 2.29 23.52 0.32
CA ASP A 117 1.21 24.48 0.41
C ASP A 117 1.58 25.75 -0.39
N PRO A 118 0.74 26.24 -1.32
CA PRO A 118 1.03 27.48 -2.07
C PRO A 118 1.20 28.71 -1.16
N GLN A 119 0.91 28.60 0.14
CA GLN A 119 1.20 29.62 1.15
C GLN A 119 2.53 29.45 1.89
N SER A 120 3.34 28.43 1.58
CA SER A 120 4.72 28.37 2.06
C SER A 120 5.55 29.44 1.35
N SER A 121 5.60 30.63 1.95
CA SER A 121 6.50 31.75 1.62
C SER A 121 7.98 31.40 1.93
N GLY A 122 8.37 30.15 1.76
CA GLY A 122 9.59 29.56 2.33
C GLY A 122 10.80 29.55 1.41
N PHE A 123 10.79 30.23 0.26
CA PHE A 123 11.96 30.24 -0.62
C PHE A 123 12.90 31.44 -0.45
N ILE A 124 12.56 32.42 0.39
CA ILE A 124 13.42 33.58 0.64
C ILE A 124 13.77 33.66 2.12
N LYS A 125 14.95 33.16 2.46
CA LYS A 125 15.58 33.39 3.75
C LYS A 125 16.43 34.65 3.62
N ASN A 126 16.00 35.74 4.26
CA ASN A 126 16.80 36.96 4.33
C ASN A 126 18.06 36.68 5.17
N ILE A 127 19.23 36.71 4.53
CA ILE A 127 20.53 36.52 5.17
C ILE A 127 21.15 37.83 5.65
N SER A 128 20.54 38.98 5.35
CA SER A 128 20.96 40.28 5.87
C SER A 128 20.39 40.53 7.26
N SER A 129 21.11 41.28 8.09
CA SER A 129 20.63 41.75 9.40
C SER A 129 19.52 42.80 9.30
N ARG A 130 19.18 43.25 8.09
CA ARG A 130 18.16 44.27 7.85
C ARG A 130 16.78 43.63 7.83
N HIS A 131 15.86 44.12 8.66
CA HIS A 131 14.46 43.68 8.60
C HIS A 131 13.78 44.18 7.32
N LEU A 132 13.28 43.25 6.52
CA LEU A 132 12.54 43.54 5.31
C LEU A 132 11.05 43.71 5.62
N THR A 133 10.43 44.71 5.01
CA THR A 133 8.98 44.89 5.10
C THR A 133 8.25 43.83 4.28
N ARG A 134 6.98 43.55 4.62
CA ARG A 134 6.15 42.56 3.91
C ARG A 134 6.08 42.80 2.40
N HIS A 135 6.08 44.07 1.99
CA HIS A 135 6.12 44.45 0.58
C HIS A 135 7.46 44.10 -0.08
N GLN A 136 8.59 44.38 0.57
CA GLN A 136 9.92 44.07 0.04
C GLN A 136 10.12 42.56 -0.12
N SER A 137 9.69 41.77 0.87
CA SER A 137 9.73 40.31 0.77
C SER A 137 8.86 39.77 -0.37
N SER A 138 7.70 40.38 -0.62
CA SER A 138 6.81 40.03 -1.74
C SER A 138 7.44 40.36 -3.10
N VAL A 139 8.12 41.50 -3.22
CA VAL A 139 8.83 41.89 -4.46
C VAL A 139 9.99 40.94 -4.74
N LEU A 140 10.79 40.60 -3.72
CA LEU A 140 11.89 39.64 -3.88
C LEU A 140 11.37 38.24 -4.27
N ALA A 141 10.25 37.80 -3.69
CA ALA A 141 9.60 36.52 -4.04
C ALA A 141 9.17 36.47 -5.50
N LYS A 142 8.68 37.59 -6.03
CA LYS A 142 8.27 37.71 -7.44
C LYS A 142 9.46 37.87 -8.38
N GLY A 143 10.52 38.56 -7.98
CA GLY A 143 11.73 38.78 -8.78
C GLY A 143 12.52 37.51 -9.07
N LEU A 144 12.43 36.48 -8.22
CA LEU A 144 13.05 35.17 -8.47
C LEU A 144 12.49 34.46 -9.72
N GLY A 145 11.23 34.75 -10.09
CA GLY A 145 10.59 34.21 -11.29
C GLY A 145 11.10 34.84 -12.60
N PHE A 146 11.73 36.01 -12.54
CA PHE A 146 12.25 36.71 -13.73
C PHE A 146 13.71 36.36 -14.04
N ASN A 147 14.49 35.89 -13.05
CA ASN A 147 15.92 35.59 -13.23
C ASN A 147 16.21 34.12 -13.60
N MET A 148 15.18 33.28 -13.75
CA MET A 148 15.30 31.90 -14.22
C MET A 148 14.97 31.84 -15.72
N SER A 149 15.79 32.48 -16.54
CA SER A 149 15.83 32.21 -17.98
C SER A 149 16.44 30.81 -18.17
N SER A 150 15.67 29.89 -18.74
CA SER A 150 16.01 28.50 -19.04
C SER A 150 16.25 27.59 -17.81
N VAL A 151 15.25 26.76 -17.53
CA VAL A 151 15.47 25.49 -16.84
C VAL A 151 16.30 24.63 -17.80
N PRO A 152 17.55 24.23 -17.49
CA PRO A 152 18.21 23.18 -18.26
C PRO A 152 17.35 21.93 -18.10
N GLY A 153 16.92 21.34 -19.22
CA GLY A 153 16.05 20.17 -19.21
C GLY A 153 16.57 19.13 -18.21
N LEU A 154 15.71 18.74 -17.27
CA LEU A 154 15.99 17.63 -16.35
C LEU A 154 16.49 16.44 -17.18
N PRO A 155 17.67 15.87 -16.87
CA PRO A 155 18.14 14.70 -17.59
C PRO A 155 17.10 13.58 -17.45
N LYS A 156 16.54 13.13 -18.58
CA LYS A 156 15.75 11.91 -18.64
C LYS A 156 16.65 10.78 -18.15
N LEU A 157 16.39 10.27 -16.95
CA LEU A 157 16.92 8.99 -16.51
C LEU A 157 16.31 7.91 -17.41
N VAL A 158 17.05 7.55 -18.45
CA VAL A 158 16.82 6.34 -19.23
C VAL A 158 17.44 5.20 -18.42
N ALA A 159 16.61 4.36 -17.83
CA ALA A 159 17.06 3.08 -17.31
C ALA A 159 17.30 2.17 -18.52
N ALA A 160 18.56 1.81 -18.78
CA ALA A 160 18.87 0.71 -19.67
C ALA A 160 18.40 -0.58 -18.99
N VAL A 161 17.49 -1.29 -19.63
CA VAL A 161 17.26 -2.71 -19.37
C VAL A 161 18.40 -3.43 -20.08
N GLU A 162 19.29 -4.07 -19.31
CA GLU A 162 20.23 -5.04 -19.89
C GLU A 162 19.41 -6.27 -20.29
N ASP A 163 19.35 -6.53 -21.60
CA ASP A 163 18.93 -7.81 -22.16
C ASP A 163 20.17 -8.72 -22.25
N ALA A 164 20.22 -9.76 -21.41
CA ALA A 164 20.91 -11.04 -21.65
C ALA A 164 20.60 -12.04 -20.52
#